data_AF-A0A177LEN6-F1
#
_entry.id   AF-A0A177LEN6-F1
#
_cell.length_a   1.000
_cell.length_b   1.000
_cell.length_c   1.000
_cell.angle_alpha   90.00
_cell.angle_beta   90.00
_cell.angle_gamma   90.00
#
_symmetry.space_group_name_H-M   'P 1'
#
loop_
_entity.id
_entity.type
_entity.pdbx_description
1 polymer ?
#
loop_
_entity_poly.entity_id
_entity_poly.type
_entity_poly.pdbx_seq_one_letter_code
_entity_poly.pdbx_strand_id
1 'polypeptide(L)' 'MSVREQIKSIVLRSDEFSCPSCIAKIENKLNGLDGVESAEVKFASGRVLVDYDPGVVSVRDLVAAVAEVGYAVKPSAF' A
#
# COMPACT_ATOMS: atom_id res chain seq x y z
N MET A 1 8.12 23.95 -12.69
CA MET A 1 8.23 22.50 -12.96
C MET A 1 7.12 21.82 -12.19
N SER A 2 6.26 21.12 -12.93
CA SER A 2 4.93 20.66 -12.57
C SER A 2 4.87 19.85 -11.27
N VAL A 3 4.00 20.30 -10.38
CA VAL A 3 3.56 19.60 -9.19
C VAL A 3 2.99 18.25 -9.63
N ARG A 4 3.49 17.15 -9.07
CA ARG A 4 2.81 15.85 -9.12
C ARG A 4 1.61 15.95 -8.17
N GLU A 5 0.54 16.61 -8.61
CA GLU A 5 -0.55 17.11 -7.74
C GLU A 5 -1.69 16.11 -7.51
N GLN A 6 -1.49 14.81 -7.72
CA GLN A 6 -2.56 13.80 -7.56
C GLN A 6 -2.21 12.61 -6.68
N ILE A 7 -1.17 12.68 -5.86
CA ILE A 7 -0.87 11.61 -4.91
C ILE A 7 -2.06 11.45 -3.94
N LYS A 8 -2.65 10.26 -3.95
CA LYS A 8 -3.72 9.85 -3.05
C LYS A 8 -3.15 8.91 -2.00
N SER A 9 -3.46 9.21 -0.75
CA SER A 9 -3.24 8.30 0.36
C SER A 9 -4.43 7.35 0.50
N ILE A 10 -4.16 6.06 0.62
CA ILE A 10 -5.15 5.07 1.03
C ILE A 10 -4.67 4.28 2.23
N VAL A 11 -5.63 3.93 3.09
CA VAL A 11 -5.37 3.01 4.20
C VAL A 11 -5.81 1.61 3.81
N LEU A 12 -4.87 0.67 3.82
CA LEU A 12 -5.15 -0.75 3.69
C LEU A 12 -5.16 -1.39 5.08
N ARG A 13 -6.13 -2.26 5.33
CA ARG A 13 -6.19 -3.10 6.53
C ARG A 13 -6.13 -4.56 6.11
N SER A 14 -5.43 -5.36 6.89
CA SER A 14 -5.46 -6.82 6.80
C SER A 14 -5.84 -7.36 8.17
N ASP A 15 -6.70 -8.38 8.18
CA ASP A 15 -6.99 -9.17 9.36
C ASP A 15 -5.75 -9.97 9.82
N GLU A 16 -4.73 -10.12 8.96
CA GLU A 16 -3.55 -10.96 9.16
C GLU A 16 -2.24 -10.17 9.40
N PHE A 17 -2.30 -8.94 9.94
CA PHE A 17 -1.10 -8.29 10.50
C PHE A 17 -0.70 -8.96 11.82
N SER A 18 -0.28 -10.22 11.76
CA SER A 18 0.18 -11.00 12.92
C SER A 18 1.68 -11.28 12.86
N CYS A 19 2.34 -11.03 11.73
CA CYS A 19 3.75 -11.40 11.56
C CYS A 19 4.61 -10.23 11.03
N PRO A 20 5.60 -9.75 11.81
CA PRO A 20 6.44 -8.61 11.44
C PRO A 20 7.26 -8.86 10.16
N SER A 21 7.55 -10.13 9.87
CA SER A 21 8.28 -10.56 8.66
C SER A 21 7.54 -10.26 7.36
N CYS A 22 6.20 -10.21 7.40
CA CYS A 22 5.35 -10.00 6.24
C CYS A 22 5.30 -8.53 5.82
N ILE A 23 5.42 -7.64 6.80
CA ILE A 23 5.28 -6.19 6.64
C ILE A 23 6.38 -5.65 5.71
N ALA A 24 7.63 -6.00 6.00
CA ALA A 24 8.76 -5.55 5.20
C ALA A 24 8.66 -5.99 3.73
N LYS A 25 8.10 -7.18 3.46
CA LYS A 25 7.87 -7.66 2.09
C LYS A 25 6.81 -6.84 1.36
N ILE A 26 5.69 -6.56 2.03
CA ILE A 26 4.60 -5.76 1.48
C ILE A 26 5.08 -4.34 1.17
N GLU A 27 5.77 -3.72 2.12
CA GLU A 27 6.27 -2.35 1.98
C GLU A 27 7.29 -2.23 0.84
N ASN A 28 8.22 -3.19 0.71
CA ASN A 28 9.16 -3.23 -0.43
C ASN A 28 8.45 -3.47 -1.76
N LYS A 29 7.44 -4.35 -1.81
CA LYS A 29 6.67 -4.63 -3.02
C LYS A 29 5.88 -3.39 -3.46
N LEU A 30 5.26 -2.67 -2.54
CA LEU A 30 4.50 -1.45 -2.81
C LEU A 30 5.40 -0.29 -3.23
N ASN A 31 6.48 -0.01 -2.49
CA ASN A 31 7.45 1.02 -2.88
C ASN A 31 8.15 0.72 -4.22
N GLY A 32 8.14 -0.53 -4.67
CA GLY A 32 8.66 -0.94 -5.98
C GLY A 32 7.66 -0.78 -7.13
N LEU A 33 6.40 -0.38 -6.88
CA LEU A 33 5.41 -0.16 -7.93
C LEU A 33 5.59 1.20 -8.58
N ASP A 34 5.49 1.22 -9.91
CA ASP A 34 5.48 2.46 -10.67
C ASP A 34 4.19 3.24 -10.34
N GLY A 35 4.34 4.47 -9.87
CA GLY A 35 3.22 5.28 -9.37
C GLY A 35 3.00 5.23 -7.86
N VAL A 36 3.71 4.41 -7.09
CA VAL A 36 3.74 4.55 -5.63
C VAL A 36 4.82 5.57 -5.25
N GLU A 37 4.42 6.60 -4.52
CA GLU A 37 5.34 7.63 -4.02
C GLU A 37 5.91 7.24 -2.66
N SER A 38 5.08 6.67 -1.78
CA SER A 38 5.53 6.15 -0.49
C SER A 38 4.55 5.09 0.02
N ALA A 39 5.06 4.04 0.65
CA ALA A 39 4.25 3.09 1.40
C ALA A 39 4.81 2.91 2.81
N GLU A 40 3.95 3.06 3.80
CA GLU A 40 4.30 3.03 5.21
C GLU A 40 3.34 2.13 6.01
N VAL A 41 3.88 1.06 6.62
CA VAL A 41 3.06 0.11 7.38
C VAL A 41 3.09 0.41 8.88
N LYS A 42 1.96 0.84 9.44
CA LYS A 42 1.76 1.08 10.88
C LYS A 42 1.24 -0.20 11.59
N PHE A 43 2.14 -1.11 11.95
CA PHE A 43 1.81 -2.30 12.76
C PHE A 43 1.14 -1.95 14.09
N ALA A 44 1.62 -0.89 14.76
CA ALA A 44 1.10 -0.44 16.05
C ALA A 44 -0.42 -0.16 16.05
N SER A 45 -1.01 0.08 14.87
CA SER A 45 -2.46 0.30 14.71
C SER A 45 -3.10 -0.67 13.72
N GLY A 46 -2.34 -1.63 13.15
CA GLY A 46 -2.81 -2.55 12.10
C GLY A 46 -3.24 -1.86 10.80
N ARG A 47 -2.58 -0.75 10.42
CA ARG A 47 -2.93 0.06 9.24
C ARG A 47 -1.74 0.18 8.31
N VAL A 48 -1.98 0.18 7.00
CA VAL A 48 -0.96 0.48 5.99
C VAL A 48 -1.36 1.74 5.28
N LEU A 49 -0.52 2.77 5.30
CA LEU A 49 -0.70 3.96 4.49
C LEU A 49 0.08 3.76 3.19
N VAL A 50 -0.58 4.02 2.07
CA VAL A 50 0.06 4.00 0.75
C VAL A 50 -0.30 5.28 0.03
N ASP A 51 0.71 6.05 -0.31
CA ASP A 51 0.65 7.25 -1.12
C ASP A 51 1.02 6.87 -2.55
N TYR A 52 0.02 6.97 -3.44
CA TYR A 52 0.14 6.53 -4.82
C TYR A 52 -0.54 7.51 -5.78
N ASP A 53 -0.07 7.56 -7.01
CA ASP A 53 -0.68 8.34 -8.08
C ASP A 53 -1.81 7.52 -8.74
N PRO A 54 -3.09 7.89 -8.59
CA PRO A 54 -4.23 7.21 -9.18
C PRO A 54 -4.28 7.33 -10.71
N GLY A 55 -3.45 8.20 -11.31
CA GLY A 55 -3.27 8.29 -12.75
C GLY A 55 -2.28 7.26 -13.30
N VAL A 56 -1.39 6.71 -12.46
CA VAL A 56 -0.40 5.68 -12.83
C VAL A 56 -0.80 4.31 -12.28
N VAL A 57 -1.17 4.21 -11.00
CA VAL A 57 -1.50 2.96 -10.32
C VAL A 57 -2.83 3.06 -9.59
N SER A 58 -3.63 1.99 -9.61
CA SER A 58 -4.93 1.96 -8.94
C SER A 58 -4.87 1.20 -7.62
N VAL A 59 -5.81 1.47 -6.71
CA VAL A 59 -5.97 0.69 -5.46
C VAL A 59 -6.01 -0.82 -5.72
N ARG A 60 -6.68 -1.24 -6.80
CA ARG A 60 -6.76 -2.65 -7.19
C ARG A 60 -5.39 -3.24 -7.51
N ASP A 61 -4.52 -2.47 -8.16
CA ASP A 61 -3.14 -2.87 -8.46
C ASP A 61 -2.32 -3.00 -7.17
N LEU A 62 -2.47 -2.05 -6.25
CA LEU A 62 -1.82 -2.14 -4.93
C LEU A 62 -2.25 -3.41 -4.19
N VAL A 63 -3.56 -3.70 -4.18
CA VAL A 63 -4.10 -4.92 -3.54
C VAL A 63 -3.60 -6.18 -4.25
N ALA A 64 -3.57 -6.18 -5.59
CA ALA A 64 -3.07 -7.31 -6.39
C ALA A 64 -1.58 -7.56 -6.16
N ALA A 65 -0.76 -6.51 -6.13
CA ALA A 65 0.66 -6.60 -5.84
C ALA A 65 0.94 -7.21 -4.46
N VAL A 66 0.10 -6.90 -3.47
CA VAL A 66 0.17 -7.51 -2.14
C VAL A 66 -0.34 -8.96 -2.15
N ALA A 67 -1.36 -9.27 -2.96
CA ALA A 67 -1.82 -10.64 -3.17
C ALA A 67 -0.74 -11.51 -3.85
N GLU A 68 0.08 -10.96 -4.75
CA GLU A 68 1.20 -11.68 -5.37
C GLU A 68 2.27 -12.10 -4.36
N VAL A 69 2.47 -11.34 -3.27
CA VAL A 69 3.38 -11.76 -2.18
C VAL A 69 2.71 -12.73 -1.20
N GLY A 70 1.45 -13.10 -1.42
CA GLY A 70 0.70 -14.07 -0.63
C GLY A 70 -0.12 -13.46 0.49
N TYR A 71 -0.42 -12.17 0.45
CA TYR A 71 -1.20 -11.48 1.49
C TYR A 71 -2.46 -10.84 0.93
N ALA A 72 -3.57 -10.98 1.66
CA ALA A 72 -4.80 -10.26 1.33
C ALA A 72 -4.89 -8.98 2.17
N VAL A 73 -4.97 -7.83 1.50
CA VAL A 73 -5.26 -6.54 2.12
C VAL A 73 -6.58 -6.00 1.58
N LYS A 74 -7.35 -5.35 2.43
CA LYS A 74 -8.61 -4.71 2.07
C LYS A 74 -8.44 -3.20 2.13
N PRO A 75 -8.89 -2.45 1.11
CA PRO A 75 -8.96 -1.01 1.21
C PRO A 75 -9.99 -0.64 2.28
N SER A 76 -9.53 0.04 3.32
CA SER A 76 -10.41 0.66 4.29
C SER A 76 -10.42 2.15 3.99
N ALA A 77 -11.50 2.61 3.37
CA ALA A 77 -11.88 4.00 3.55
C ALA A 77 -12.11 4.24 5.05
N PHE A 78 -11.71 5.41 5.54
CA PHE A 78 -12.14 5.89 6.85
C PHE A 78 -13.67 6.05 6.86
#